data_AF-A0A3C1M429-F1
#
_entry.id   AF-A0A3C1M429-F1
#
_cell.length_a   1.000
_cell.length_b   1.000
_cell.length_c   1.000
_cell.angle_alpha   90.00
_cell.angle_beta   90.00
_cell.angle_gamma   90.00
#
_symmetry.space_group_name_H-M   'P 1'
#
loop_
_entity.id
_entity.type
_entity.pdbx_description
1 polymer ?
#
loop_
_entity_poly.entity_id
_entity_poly.type
_entity_poly.pdbx_seq_one_letter_code
_entity_poly.pdbx_strand_id
1 'polypeptide(L)'
;MYGETVTQTAMLDGAGEGWSVLPELVIQTNAPGELSTWVYPVLREVAAQGLAVRISVLLQPCAHAGGEEATLARSLPGVGRVLPAAAFWPALLRRKFPEGWDWGPRGVVVFL
;
A
#
# COMPACT_ATOMS: atom_id res chain seq x y z
N MET A 1 34.15 -9.65 11.16
CA MET A 1 33.13 -9.88 12.20
C MET A 1 32.28 -8.62 12.34
N TYR A 2 30.98 -8.82 12.57
CA TYR A 2 29.85 -7.88 12.51
C TYR A 2 29.43 -7.51 11.08
N GLY A 3 28.25 -7.89 10.60
CA GLY A 3 27.14 -8.55 11.27
C GLY A 3 25.91 -8.35 10.39
N GLU A 4 25.50 -9.43 9.75
CA GLU A 4 24.12 -9.80 9.42
C GLU A 4 23.27 -8.72 8.72
N THR A 5 23.19 -8.88 7.40
CA THR A 5 21.99 -8.66 6.61
C THR A 5 20.78 -9.19 7.39
N VAL A 6 20.02 -8.29 8.02
CA VAL A 6 18.72 -8.65 8.59
C VAL A 6 17.81 -8.97 7.42
N THR A 7 17.83 -10.24 7.08
CA THR A 7 17.03 -10.87 6.06
C THR A 7 15.57 -10.50 6.31
N GLN A 8 14.95 -9.94 5.27
CA GLN A 8 13.51 -9.67 5.11
C GLN A 8 12.62 -10.92 5.30
N THR A 9 13.19 -12.06 5.72
CA THR A 9 12.54 -13.32 6.04
C THR A 9 11.85 -13.32 7.41
N ALA A 10 12.30 -12.50 8.38
CA ALA A 10 11.76 -12.55 9.75
C ALA A 10 10.33 -11.95 9.92
N MET A 11 9.72 -11.40 8.86
CA MET A 11 8.33 -10.92 8.90
C MET A 11 7.32 -11.95 8.33
N LEU A 12 7.78 -13.13 7.93
CA LEU A 12 6.94 -14.19 7.37
C LEU A 12 6.71 -15.37 8.33
N ASP A 13 7.42 -15.43 9.45
CA ASP A 13 7.35 -16.56 10.40
C ASP A 13 6.07 -16.58 11.26
N GLY A 14 5.20 -15.57 11.11
CA GLY A 14 3.86 -15.51 11.72
C GLY A 14 2.72 -15.89 10.78
N ALA A 15 2.99 -16.20 9.50
CA ALA A 15 1.97 -16.66 8.57
C ALA A 15 1.64 -18.13 8.89
N GLY A 16 0.64 -18.34 9.75
CA GLY A 16 0.03 -19.65 9.93
C GLY A 16 -0.24 -20.30 8.57
N GLU A 17 0.03 -21.60 8.48
CA GLU A 17 -0.14 -22.44 7.29
C GLU A 17 -1.38 -22.04 6.49
N GLY A 18 -1.21 -21.52 5.27
CA GLY A 18 -2.36 -21.31 4.39
C GLY A 18 -2.21 -20.39 3.18
N TRP A 19 -1.24 -19.48 3.14
CA TRP A 19 -1.17 -18.51 2.05
C TRP A 19 0.24 -18.36 1.48
N SER A 20 0.47 -18.94 0.30
CA SER A 20 1.66 -18.69 -0.51
C SER A 20 1.70 -17.25 -1.10
N VAL A 21 0.65 -16.45 -0.87
CA VAL A 21 0.49 -15.07 -1.36
C VAL A 21 -0.17 -14.22 -0.26
N LEU A 22 0.39 -13.06 0.07
CA LEU A 22 -0.16 -12.19 1.11
C LEU A 22 -1.52 -11.59 0.71
N PRO A 23 -2.47 -11.42 1.66
CA PRO A 23 -3.68 -10.64 1.42
C PRO A 23 -3.36 -9.16 1.14
N GLU A 24 -4.23 -8.50 0.38
CA GLU A 24 -4.07 -7.10 -0.01
C GLU A 24 -4.83 -6.16 0.95
N LEU A 25 -4.16 -5.12 1.43
CA LEU A 25 -4.79 -3.94 2.01
C LEU A 25 -4.70 -2.80 0.98
N VAL A 26 -5.84 -2.42 0.43
CA VAL A 26 -5.94 -1.31 -0.51
C VAL A 26 -6.43 -0.08 0.24
N ILE A 27 -5.67 1.01 0.18
CA ILE A 27 -6.07 2.30 0.75
C ILE A 27 -6.32 3.26 -0.40
N GLN A 28 -7.56 3.71 -0.58
CA GLN A 28 -7.89 4.77 -1.52
C GLN A 28 -7.91 6.11 -0.77
N THR A 29 -7.19 7.11 -1.29
CA THR A 29 -7.08 8.46 -0.70
C THR A 29 -6.84 9.50 -1.78
N ASN A 30 -7.21 10.76 -1.52
CA ASN A 30 -7.23 11.82 -2.53
C ASN A 30 -6.26 12.97 -2.28
N ALA A 31 -5.74 13.15 -1.05
CA ALA A 31 -5.02 14.36 -0.68
C ALA A 31 -3.76 14.13 0.19
N PRO A 32 -2.79 15.05 0.13
CA PRO A 32 -1.56 14.98 0.92
C PRO A 32 -1.84 15.10 2.44
N GLY A 33 -2.89 15.85 2.81
CA GLY A 33 -3.38 15.92 4.18
C GLY A 33 -3.81 14.55 4.69
N GLU A 34 -4.65 13.84 3.93
CA GLU A 34 -5.15 12.50 4.27
C GLU A 34 -4.03 11.47 4.39
N LEU A 35 -3.02 11.53 3.51
CA LEU A 35 -1.83 10.67 3.60
C LEU A 35 -1.15 10.80 4.97
N SER A 36 -1.05 12.03 5.46
CA SER A 36 -0.34 12.35 6.70
C SER A 36 -1.19 12.10 7.94
N THR A 37 -2.48 12.42 7.88
CA THR A 37 -3.38 12.40 9.05
C THR A 37 -4.18 11.12 9.19
N TRP A 38 -4.46 10.40 8.10
CA TRP A 38 -5.33 9.21 8.10
C TRP A 38 -4.58 7.96 7.66
N VAL A 39 -3.87 8.00 6.53
CA VAL A 39 -3.15 6.83 6.02
C VAL A 39 -2.00 6.45 6.95
N TYR A 40 -1.16 7.41 7.34
CA TYR A 40 0.00 7.11 8.19
C TYR A 40 -0.37 6.44 9.53
N PRO A 41 -1.38 6.90 10.30
CA PRO A 41 -1.84 6.16 11.49
C PRO A 41 -2.32 4.74 11.21
N VAL A 42 -3.03 4.50 10.10
CA VAL A 42 -3.47 3.15 9.71
C VAL A 42 -2.25 2.25 9.44
N LEU A 43 -1.26 2.74 8.70
CA LEU A 43 -0.04 1.98 8.42
C LEU A 43 0.74 1.64 9.70
N ARG A 44 0.80 2.58 10.65
CA ARG A 44 1.42 2.35 11.95
C ARG A 44 0.70 1.26 12.73
N GLU A 45 -0.63 1.24 12.70
CA GLU A 45 -1.43 0.24 13.40
C GLU A 45 -1.30 -1.15 12.77
N VAL A 46 -1.30 -1.22 11.43
CA VAL A 46 -1.03 -2.47 10.69
C VAL A 46 0.33 -3.05 11.09
N ALA A 47 1.36 -2.21 11.20
CA ALA A 47 2.68 -2.63 11.64
C ALA A 47 2.70 -3.03 13.13
N ALA A 48 2.03 -2.27 14.00
CA ALA A 48 1.96 -2.55 15.43
C ALA A 48 1.26 -3.88 15.75
N GLN A 49 0.24 -4.24 14.96
CA GLN A 49 -0.46 -5.52 15.06
C GLN A 49 0.27 -6.68 14.37
N GLY A 50 1.40 -6.41 13.69
CA GLY A 50 2.17 -7.45 12.98
C GLY A 50 1.41 -8.10 11.83
N LEU A 51 0.50 -7.36 11.18
CA LEU A 51 -0.32 -7.91 10.10
C LEU A 51 0.53 -8.15 8.84
N ALA A 52 0.62 -9.41 8.41
CA ALA A 52 1.26 -9.79 7.16
C ALA A 52 0.33 -9.50 5.96
N VAL A 53 0.33 -8.26 5.49
CA VAL A 53 -0.46 -7.79 4.34
C VAL A 53 0.43 -7.08 3.32
N ARG A 54 0.07 -7.16 2.03
CA ARG A 54 0.63 -6.27 1.01
C ARG A 54 -0.20 -4.99 0.95
N ILE A 55 0.45 -3.84 1.09
CA ILE A 55 -0.23 -2.55 1.14
C ILE A 55 -0.12 -1.84 -0.21
N SER A 56 -1.27 -1.47 -0.78
CA SER A 56 -1.37 -0.72 -2.03
C SER A 56 -2.16 0.58 -1.81
N VAL A 57 -1.56 1.72 -2.12
CA VAL A 57 -2.22 3.04 -2.03
C VAL A 57 -2.70 3.46 -3.42
N LEU A 58 -3.99 3.76 -3.54
CA LEU A 58 -4.62 4.24 -4.77
C LEU A 58 -4.96 5.71 -4.61
N LEU A 59 -4.25 6.55 -5.35
CA LEU A 59 -4.50 7.99 -5.35
C LEU A 59 -5.64 8.28 -6.32
N GLN A 60 -6.72 8.85 -5.82
CA GLN A 60 -7.81 9.35 -6.65
C GLN A 60 -7.55 10.81 -7.04
N PRO A 61 -7.89 11.24 -8.27
CA PRO A 61 -7.71 12.62 -8.70
C PRO A 61 -8.50 13.60 -7.82
N CYS A 62 -7.83 14.63 -7.32
CA CYS A 62 -8.43 15.69 -6.50
C CYS A 62 -8.00 17.06 -7.05
N ALA A 63 -8.93 18.00 -7.11
CA ALA A 63 -8.62 19.38 -7.53
C ALA A 63 -7.66 20.11 -6.57
N HIS A 64 -7.52 19.61 -5.34
CA HIS A 64 -6.66 20.16 -4.29
C HIS A 64 -5.34 19.37 -4.12
N ALA A 65 -5.08 18.36 -4.94
CA ALA A 65 -3.81 17.63 -4.92
C ALA A 65 -2.67 18.48 -5.50
N GLY A 66 -1.51 18.47 -4.84
CA GLY A 66 -0.32 19.22 -5.20
C GLY A 66 0.63 18.50 -6.16
N GLY A 67 0.40 17.21 -6.46
CA GLY A 67 1.18 16.42 -7.41
C GLY A 67 2.29 15.57 -6.78
N GLU A 68 2.60 15.78 -5.49
CA GLU A 68 3.63 15.06 -4.75
C GLU A 68 3.09 13.86 -3.96
N GLU A 69 1.78 13.60 -4.02
CA GLU A 69 1.11 12.56 -3.22
C GLU A 69 1.65 11.17 -3.51
N ALA A 70 1.99 10.89 -4.78
CA ALA A 70 2.56 9.60 -5.17
C ALA A 70 3.97 9.42 -4.60
N THR A 71 4.75 10.50 -4.51
CA THR A 71 6.08 10.49 -3.88
C THR A 71 5.94 10.27 -2.38
N LEU A 72 5.06 11.04 -1.72
CA LEU A 72 4.78 10.93 -0.30
C LEU A 72 4.30 9.52 0.07
N ALA A 73 3.30 8.98 -0.63
CA ALA A 73 2.76 7.65 -0.37
C ALA A 73 3.82 6.55 -0.46
N ARG A 74 4.76 6.64 -1.42
CA ARG A 74 5.88 5.68 -1.56
C ARG A 74 6.88 5.77 -0.41
N SER A 75 7.02 6.94 0.23
CA SER A 75 7.90 7.11 1.39
C SER A 75 7.29 6.59 2.70
N LEU A 76 5.98 6.29 2.72
CA LEU A 76 5.33 5.81 3.93
C LEU A 76 5.75 4.36 4.25
N PRO A 77 6.09 4.05 5.52
CA PRO A 77 6.50 2.70 5.91
C PRO A 77 5.44 1.65 5.58
N GLY A 78 5.88 0.52 5.02
CA GLY A 78 5.02 -0.61 4.70
C GLY A 78 4.22 -0.48 3.38
N VAL A 79 4.21 0.69 2.75
CA VAL A 79 3.57 0.85 1.43
C VAL A 79 4.40 0.10 0.38
N GLY A 80 3.82 -0.96 -0.18
CA GLY A 80 4.48 -1.75 -1.22
C GLY A 80 4.25 -1.19 -2.62
N ARG A 81 3.08 -0.59 -2.88
CA ARG A 81 2.70 -0.10 -4.21
C ARG A 81 1.86 1.16 -4.15
N VAL A 82 1.99 1.99 -5.18
CA VAL A 82 1.22 3.22 -5.32
C VAL A 82 0.69 3.34 -6.75
N LEU A 83 -0.62 3.44 -6.89
CA LEU A 83 -1.28 3.85 -8.13
C LEU A 83 -1.39 5.39 -8.12
N PRO A 84 -0.65 6.11 -8.99
CA PRO A 84 -0.74 7.56 -9.04
C PRO A 84 -2.10 8.03 -9.58
N ALA A 85 -2.52 9.25 -9.22
CA ALA A 85 -3.80 9.82 -9.65
C ALA A 85 -3.98 9.82 -11.17
N ALA A 86 -2.90 10.05 -11.94
CA ALA A 86 -2.93 10.00 -13.40
C ALA A 86 -3.34 8.63 -13.97
N ALA A 87 -3.11 7.54 -13.23
CA ALA A 87 -3.48 6.19 -13.62
C ALA A 87 -4.85 5.74 -13.10
N PHE A 88 -5.52 6.55 -12.26
CA PHE A 88 -6.78 6.19 -11.61
C PHE A 88 -7.91 5.88 -12.60
N TRP A 89 -8.20 6.80 -13.53
CA TRP A 89 -9.30 6.59 -14.50
C TRP A 89 -9.04 5.44 -15.47
N PRO A 90 -7.84 5.26 -16.06
CA PRO A 90 -7.52 4.06 -16.82
C PRO A 90 -7.68 2.76 -16.00
N ALA A 91 -7.27 2.76 -14.74
CA ALA A 91 -7.41 1.61 -13.86
C ALA A 91 -8.90 1.30 -13.58
N LEU A 92 -9.68 2.30 -13.20
CA LEU A 92 -11.10 2.13 -12.86
C LEU A 92 -11.95 1.75 -14.08
N LEU A 93 -11.84 2.51 -15.17
CA LEU A 93 -12.75 2.40 -16.31
C LEU A 93 -12.31 1.33 -17.32
N ARG A 94 -11.01 1.07 -17.41
CA ARG A 94 -10.45 0.15 -18.43
C ARG A 94 -9.71 -1.03 -17.82
N ARG A 95 -9.68 -1.15 -16.49
CA ARG A 95 -8.90 -2.17 -15.76
C ARG A 95 -7.42 -2.17 -16.16
N LYS A 96 -6.89 -1.00 -16.53
CA LYS A 96 -5.50 -0.82 -16.95
C LYS A 96 -4.65 -0.32 -15.79
N PHE A 97 -3.89 -1.22 -15.19
CA PHE A 97 -2.94 -0.93 -14.13
C PHE A 97 -1.51 -0.80 -14.68
N PRO A 98 -0.57 -0.21 -13.91
CA PRO A 98 0.86 -0.23 -14.25
C PRO A 98 1.36 -1.65 -14.53
N GLU A 99 2.44 -1.75 -15.31
CA GLU A 99 3.06 -3.03 -15.62
C GLU A 99 3.48 -3.78 -14.34
N GLY A 100 3.26 -5.10 -14.32
CA GLY A 100 3.54 -5.93 -13.15
C GLY A 100 2.53 -5.80 -12.00
N TRP A 101 1.41 -5.11 -12.20
CA TRP A 101 0.38 -5.00 -11.16
C TRP A 101 -0.53 -6.24 -11.11
N ASP A 102 -0.35 -7.05 -10.07
CA ASP A 102 -1.20 -8.19 -9.71
C ASP A 102 -1.99 -7.92 -8.40
N TRP A 103 -3.07 -8.64 -8.14
CA TRP A 103 -3.83 -8.48 -6.88
C TRP A 103 -3.61 -9.69 -5.98
N GLY A 104 -3.55 -9.46 -4.67
CA GLY A 104 -3.63 -10.55 -3.71
C GLY A 104 -4.94 -11.32 -3.89
N PRO A 105 -4.98 -12.64 -3.60
CA PRO A 105 -6.17 -13.46 -3.84
C PRO A 105 -7.37 -13.05 -2.97
N ARG A 106 -7.11 -12.33 -1.87
CA ARG A 106 -8.08 -11.77 -0.94
C ARG A 106 -7.57 -10.45 -0.42
N GLY A 107 -8.45 -9.59 0.06
CA GLY A 107 -8.06 -8.31 0.61
C GLY A 107 -9.23 -7.47 1.10
N VAL A 108 -8.88 -6.30 1.63
CA VAL A 108 -9.83 -5.27 2.09
C VAL A 108 -9.49 -3.96 1.38
N VAL A 109 -10.53 -3.22 1.00
CA VAL A 109 -10.39 -1.85 0.50
C VAL A 109 -10.89 -0.89 1.58
N VAL A 110 -10.06 0.08 1.94
CA VAL A 110 -10.39 1.15 2.88
C VAL A 110 -10.40 2.46 2.11
N PHE A 111 -11.50 3.20 2.22
CA PHE A 111 -11.66 4.53 1.64
C PHE A 111 -11.39 5.55 2.74
N LEU A 112 -10.32 6.31 2.57
CA LEU A 112 -9.92 7.40 3.45
C LEU A 112 -10.04 8.71 2.69
#